data_AF-A0A8J9Z481-F1
#
_entry.id   AF-A0A8J9Z481-F1
#
_cell.length_a   1.000
_cell.length_b   1.000
_cell.length_c   1.000
_cell.angle_alpha   90.00
_cell.angle_beta   90.00
_cell.angle_gamma   90.00
#
_symmetry.space_group_name_H-M   'P 1'
#
loop_
_entity.id
_entity.type
_entity.pdbx_description
1 polymer ?
#
loop_
_entity_poly.entity_id
_entity_poly.type
_entity_poly.pdbx_seq_one_letter_code
_entity_poly.pdbx_strand_id
1 'polypeptide(L)'
;MKDFKMVCPKNMFPLALSLLCVTFSPVVFSQQVDFGCVLKHCSKETIVCVANTTCRDALTCLGGCGSGGNMTCPVGCLFSYGYEDEQFLKLLSCTTVQNKCMSSVPSTFNCTKPQKLAQNFTFDMLKGRWYGVRGRNPPQDCYPCYSYLYVPDTTRPKGDYVMTNTFDFKTLTGETRHIKIEFSEEPTANPAIWKATGSTLGVKGLSEVNEEWRAVALAPDHADGDTLLTYYCGTSMGIGYEGMMLFSRSQTLSSGGYLAAKTAALAHGYDLDKFCSPDQAHCSKR
;
A
#
# COMPACT_ATOMS: atom_id res chain seq x y z
N MET A 1 16.04 6.32 -24.91
CA MET A 1 16.15 5.37 -26.05
C MET A 1 17.61 5.19 -26.39
N LYS A 2 18.19 4.06 -26.00
CA LYS A 2 19.49 3.56 -26.49
C LYS A 2 19.32 2.07 -26.72
N ASP A 3 19.62 1.65 -27.95
CA ASP A 3 19.39 0.32 -28.49
C ASP A 3 20.23 -0.76 -27.78
N PHE A 4 19.58 -1.86 -27.42
CA PHE A 4 20.26 -3.13 -27.12
C PHE A 4 20.17 -4.03 -28.36
N LYS A 5 21.31 -4.29 -29.01
CA LYS A 5 21.43 -5.29 -30.07
C LYS A 5 21.38 -6.69 -29.48
N MET A 6 20.42 -7.49 -29.94
CA MET A 6 20.39 -8.94 -29.77
C MET A 6 21.46 -9.58 -30.67
N VAL A 7 22.34 -10.41 -30.10
CA VAL A 7 23.22 -11.31 -30.87
C VAL A 7 22.88 -12.74 -30.46
N CYS A 8 22.22 -13.48 -31.35
CA CYS A 8 22.08 -14.93 -31.25
C CYS A 8 22.77 -15.53 -32.49
N PRO A 9 23.68 -16.51 -32.33
CA PRO A 9 24.44 -17.04 -33.46
C PRO A 9 23.52 -17.89 -34.36
N LYS A 10 23.45 -17.50 -35.64
CA LYS A 10 22.82 -18.29 -36.70
C LYS A 10 23.72 -19.49 -36.98
N ASN A 11 23.31 -20.68 -36.54
CA ASN A 11 23.38 -21.95 -37.28
C ASN A 11 23.22 -23.12 -36.31
N MET A 12 22.05 -23.79 -36.37
CA MET A 12 21.81 -25.24 -36.23
C MET A 12 20.38 -25.47 -35.70
N PHE A 13 19.48 -25.85 -36.61
CA PHE A 13 18.25 -26.60 -36.30
C PHE A 13 18.61 -28.11 -36.16
N PRO A 14 17.84 -28.98 -35.46
CA PRO A 14 16.37 -28.99 -35.48
C PRO A 14 15.64 -29.17 -34.13
N LEU A 15 14.53 -28.43 -33.98
CA LEU A 15 13.21 -28.92 -33.58
C LEU A 15 13.06 -29.87 -32.35
N ALA A 16 13.80 -29.66 -31.25
CA ALA A 16 13.47 -30.35 -30.00
C ALA A 16 14.05 -29.68 -28.74
N LEU A 17 14.05 -28.35 -28.59
CA LEU A 17 14.41 -27.73 -27.29
C LEU A 17 14.05 -26.22 -27.21
N SER A 18 12.85 -25.83 -27.61
CA SER A 18 12.41 -24.42 -27.51
C SER A 18 11.71 -24.07 -26.18
N LEU A 19 11.78 -24.93 -25.15
CA LEU A 19 11.14 -24.67 -23.84
C LEU A 19 12.08 -24.22 -22.71
N LEU A 20 13.37 -23.98 -22.98
CA LEU A 20 14.38 -23.78 -21.92
C LEU A 20 15.27 -22.53 -22.05
N CYS A 21 14.84 -21.52 -22.81
CA CYS A 21 15.57 -20.25 -22.90
C CYS A 21 14.69 -19.04 -22.57
N VAL A 22 14.00 -19.09 -21.44
CA VAL A 22 13.80 -17.86 -20.65
C VAL A 22 15.04 -17.75 -19.78
N THR A 23 16.04 -17.00 -20.25
CA THR A 23 17.11 -16.53 -19.35
C THR A 23 16.45 -15.61 -18.34
N PHE A 24 15.99 -16.17 -17.23
CA PHE A 24 15.78 -15.42 -16.01
C PHE A 24 17.14 -14.86 -15.62
N SER A 25 17.45 -13.64 -16.07
CA SER A 25 18.35 -12.80 -15.29
C SER A 25 17.82 -12.84 -13.86
N PRO A 26 18.66 -13.05 -12.83
CA PRO A 26 18.22 -12.92 -11.46
C PRO A 26 17.90 -11.45 -11.25
N VAL A 27 16.65 -11.08 -11.57
CA VAL A 27 16.09 -9.78 -11.24
C VAL A 27 15.99 -9.81 -9.73
N VAL A 28 16.89 -9.08 -9.09
CA VAL A 28 16.92 -8.92 -7.64
C VAL A 28 15.69 -8.09 -7.29
N PHE A 29 14.52 -8.69 -7.17
CA PHE A 29 13.52 -8.11 -6.28
C PHE A 29 14.24 -7.83 -4.95
N SER A 30 14.01 -6.69 -4.32
CA SER A 30 14.51 -6.50 -2.94
C SER A 30 13.88 -7.49 -1.95
N GLN A 31 13.02 -8.39 -2.47
CA GLN A 31 12.60 -9.63 -1.87
C GLN A 31 13.12 -10.79 -2.73
N GLN A 32 14.10 -11.53 -2.26
CA GLN A 32 14.50 -12.74 -2.97
C GLN A 32 13.35 -13.74 -2.87
N VAL A 33 12.65 -13.95 -3.99
CA VAL A 33 11.72 -15.06 -4.18
C VAL A 33 12.57 -16.32 -4.29
N ASP A 34 12.39 -17.25 -3.36
CA ASP A 34 13.01 -18.57 -3.43
C ASP A 34 12.23 -19.42 -4.44
N PHE A 35 12.67 -19.37 -5.70
CA PHE A 35 12.06 -20.15 -6.77
C PHE A 35 12.09 -21.66 -6.49
N GLY A 36 13.09 -22.17 -5.76
CA GLY A 36 13.14 -23.57 -5.36
C GLY A 36 12.00 -23.91 -4.39
N CYS A 37 11.77 -23.03 -3.41
CA CYS A 37 10.61 -23.13 -2.50
C CYS A 37 9.28 -23.06 -3.27
N VAL A 38 9.11 -22.07 -4.16
CA VAL A 38 7.87 -21.90 -4.93
C VAL A 38 7.57 -23.13 -5.78
N LEU A 39 8.57 -23.66 -6.50
CA LEU A 39 8.40 -24.87 -7.32
C LEU A 39 8.09 -26.10 -6.47
N LYS A 40 8.69 -26.23 -5.29
CA LYS A 40 8.48 -27.38 -4.41
C LYS A 40 7.12 -27.35 -3.72
N HIS A 41 6.67 -26.18 -3.28
CA HIS A 41 5.54 -26.06 -2.36
C HIS A 41 4.28 -25.41 -2.97
N CYS A 42 4.43 -24.64 -4.05
CA CYS A 42 3.36 -23.87 -4.67
C CYS A 42 3.23 -24.14 -6.19
N SER A 43 3.75 -25.27 -6.68
CA SER A 43 3.72 -25.61 -8.11
C SER A 43 2.31 -25.73 -8.66
N LYS A 44 1.37 -26.29 -7.88
CA LYS A 44 -0.03 -26.40 -8.28
C LYS A 44 -0.66 -25.03 -8.53
N GLU A 45 -0.55 -24.13 -7.56
CA GLU A 45 -1.06 -22.77 -7.64
C GLU A 45 -0.36 -22.00 -8.77
N THR A 46 0.95 -22.24 -8.96
CA THR A 46 1.74 -21.63 -10.05
C THR A 46 1.22 -22.07 -11.42
N ILE A 47 1.01 -23.37 -11.64
CA ILE A 47 0.50 -23.90 -12.92
C ILE A 47 -0.89 -23.35 -13.23
N VAL A 48 -1.78 -23.35 -12.23
CA VAL A 48 -3.15 -22.82 -12.37
C VAL A 48 -3.12 -21.32 -12.68
N CYS A 49 -2.26 -20.56 -12.01
CA CYS A 49 -2.08 -19.14 -12.28
C CYS A 49 -1.56 -18.88 -13.70
N VAL A 50 -0.51 -19.59 -14.14
CA VAL A 50 0.07 -19.38 -15.48
C VAL A 50 -0.94 -19.70 -16.59
N ALA A 51 -1.84 -20.67 -16.35
CA ALA A 51 -2.93 -21.00 -17.27
C ALA A 51 -4.05 -19.93 -17.30
N ASN A 52 -4.20 -19.12 -16.25
CA ASN A 52 -5.14 -18.01 -16.19
C ASN A 52 -4.50 -16.73 -16.77
N THR A 53 -5.21 -16.03 -17.67
CA THR A 53 -4.66 -14.84 -18.33
C THR A 53 -4.38 -13.68 -17.37
N THR A 54 -5.35 -13.33 -16.52
CA THR A 54 -5.21 -12.23 -15.56
C THR A 54 -4.09 -12.50 -14.56
N CYS A 55 -4.00 -13.72 -14.04
CA CYS A 55 -2.95 -14.12 -13.11
C CYS A 55 -1.57 -14.09 -13.77
N ARG A 56 -1.46 -14.60 -15.01
CA ARG A 56 -0.23 -14.52 -15.81
C ARG A 56 0.17 -13.06 -16.09
N ASP A 57 -0.78 -12.18 -16.36
CA ASP A 57 -0.52 -10.75 -16.57
C ASP A 57 -0.02 -10.09 -15.28
N ALA A 58 -0.59 -10.45 -14.12
CA ALA A 58 -0.10 -10.00 -12.82
C ALA A 58 1.35 -10.45 -12.58
N LEU A 59 1.66 -11.74 -12.80
CA LEU A 59 3.02 -12.26 -12.66
C LEU A 59 4.00 -11.60 -13.63
N THR A 60 3.59 -11.39 -14.88
CA THR A 60 4.43 -10.78 -15.92
C THR A 60 4.71 -9.31 -15.58
N CYS A 61 3.68 -8.58 -15.14
CA CYS A 61 3.81 -7.19 -14.70
C CYS A 61 4.77 -7.09 -13.52
N LEU A 62 4.56 -7.92 -12.48
CA LEU A 62 5.42 -7.94 -11.30
C LEU A 62 6.86 -8.30 -11.68
N GLY A 63 7.08 -9.31 -12.52
CA GLY A 63 8.40 -9.69 -13.00
C GLY A 63 9.13 -8.59 -13.78
N GLY A 64 8.39 -7.65 -14.36
CA GLY A 64 8.92 -6.44 -15.01
C GLY A 64 9.27 -5.31 -14.03
N CYS A 65 8.82 -5.38 -12.78
CA CYS A 65 9.21 -4.42 -11.74
C CYS A 65 10.66 -4.65 -11.35
N GLY A 66 11.56 -3.74 -11.76
CA GLY A 66 12.98 -3.85 -11.46
C GLY A 66 13.32 -3.83 -9.95
N SER A 67 14.59 -4.13 -9.66
CA SER A 67 15.22 -4.04 -8.34
C SER A 67 15.33 -2.61 -7.84
N GLY A 68 14.58 -2.20 -6.82
CA GLY A 68 14.81 -0.85 -6.28
C GLY A 68 14.04 -0.40 -5.06
N GLY A 69 13.23 -1.27 -4.44
CA GLY A 69 12.46 -0.90 -3.24
C GLY A 69 11.37 0.15 -3.48
N ASN A 70 11.13 0.58 -4.73
CA ASN A 70 10.03 1.48 -5.06
C ASN A 70 8.72 0.68 -5.17
N MET A 71 7.73 1.04 -4.35
CA MET A 71 6.42 0.41 -4.32
C MET A 71 5.50 0.76 -5.50
N THR A 72 5.80 1.79 -6.30
CA THR A 72 4.93 2.24 -7.40
C THR A 72 4.59 1.10 -8.37
N CYS A 73 5.60 0.36 -8.85
CA CYS A 73 5.38 -0.70 -9.84
C CYS A 73 4.64 -1.90 -9.24
N PRO A 74 5.08 -2.49 -8.10
CA PRO A 74 4.36 -3.60 -7.48
C PRO A 74 2.90 -3.27 -7.15
N VAL A 75 2.64 -2.11 -6.53
CA VAL A 75 1.28 -1.66 -6.21
C VAL A 75 0.44 -1.53 -7.49
N GLY A 76 1.03 -0.95 -8.56
CA GLY A 76 0.40 -0.84 -9.86
C GLY A 76 -0.03 -2.18 -10.45
N CYS A 77 0.87 -3.17 -10.45
CA CYS A 77 0.57 -4.51 -10.94
C CYS A 77 -0.49 -5.22 -10.09
N LEU A 78 -0.37 -5.12 -8.76
CA LEU A 78 -1.31 -5.73 -7.84
C LEU A 78 -2.72 -5.19 -8.04
N PHE A 79 -2.94 -3.88 -8.04
CA PHE A 79 -4.28 -3.33 -8.22
C PHE A 79 -4.81 -3.41 -9.65
N SER A 80 -3.94 -3.51 -10.66
CA SER A 80 -4.39 -3.62 -12.05
C SER A 80 -4.82 -5.04 -12.44
N TYR A 81 -4.09 -6.04 -11.95
CA TYR A 81 -4.24 -7.43 -12.39
C TYR A 81 -4.50 -8.41 -11.24
N GLY A 82 -3.81 -8.25 -10.10
CA GLY A 82 -3.88 -9.23 -9.00
C GLY A 82 -5.09 -9.06 -8.07
N TYR A 83 -5.59 -7.83 -7.92
CA TYR A 83 -6.71 -7.49 -7.06
C TYR A 83 -7.98 -8.15 -7.59
N GLU A 84 -8.62 -8.95 -6.73
CA GLU A 84 -9.80 -9.79 -7.00
C GLU A 84 -9.58 -11.01 -7.92
N ASP A 85 -8.36 -11.25 -8.44
CA ASP A 85 -8.07 -12.48 -9.18
C ASP A 85 -7.79 -13.65 -8.22
N GLU A 86 -8.71 -14.61 -8.15
CA GLU A 86 -8.66 -15.72 -7.19
C GLU A 86 -7.39 -16.58 -7.36
N GLN A 87 -6.93 -16.81 -8.59
CA GLN A 87 -5.78 -17.68 -8.83
C GLN A 87 -4.48 -16.99 -8.39
N PHE A 88 -4.39 -15.68 -8.64
CA PHE A 88 -3.29 -14.86 -8.18
C PHE A 88 -3.26 -14.80 -6.66
N LEU A 89 -4.39 -14.56 -6.01
CA LEU A 89 -4.49 -14.49 -4.55
C LEU A 89 -4.13 -15.82 -3.88
N LYS A 90 -4.50 -16.97 -4.48
CA LYS A 90 -4.08 -18.30 -4.00
C LYS A 90 -2.59 -18.51 -4.12
N LEU A 91 -2.00 -18.17 -5.27
CA LEU A 91 -0.54 -18.25 -5.46
C LEU A 91 0.19 -17.33 -4.48
N LEU A 92 -0.30 -16.10 -4.30
CA LEU A 92 0.26 -15.14 -3.36
C LEU A 92 0.18 -15.68 -1.92
N SER A 93 -0.98 -16.18 -1.48
CA SER A 93 -1.13 -16.80 -0.16
C SER A 93 -0.17 -17.98 0.04
N CYS A 94 -0.04 -18.87 -0.95
CA CYS A 94 0.87 -20.01 -0.88
C CYS A 94 2.32 -19.56 -0.70
N THR A 95 2.75 -18.55 -1.46
CA THR A 95 4.14 -18.09 -1.50
C THR A 95 4.50 -17.20 -0.30
N THR A 96 3.61 -16.29 0.13
CA THR A 96 3.93 -15.33 1.21
C THR A 96 3.56 -15.83 2.60
N VAL A 97 2.44 -16.55 2.74
CA VAL A 97 1.88 -16.91 4.05
C VAL A 97 2.19 -18.36 4.40
N GLN A 98 1.81 -19.29 3.53
CA GLN A 98 1.79 -20.72 3.85
C GLN A 98 3.21 -21.31 3.87
N ASN A 99 4.02 -20.99 2.86
CA ASN A 99 5.35 -21.57 2.70
C ASN A 99 6.49 -20.55 2.84
N LYS A 100 6.17 -19.26 2.97
CA LYS A 100 7.15 -18.17 3.18
C LYS A 100 8.33 -18.23 2.20
N CYS A 101 8.03 -18.51 0.93
CA CYS A 101 9.00 -18.59 -0.15
C CYS A 101 9.53 -17.21 -0.57
N MET A 102 9.20 -16.14 0.16
CA MET A 102 9.70 -14.80 -0.06
C MET A 102 10.46 -14.36 1.18
N SER A 103 11.66 -13.81 0.96
CA SER A 103 12.48 -13.29 2.05
C SER A 103 11.74 -12.16 2.78
N SER A 104 11.52 -12.31 4.09
CA SER A 104 11.03 -11.23 4.93
C SER A 104 12.12 -10.17 5.05
N VAL A 105 11.83 -8.90 4.78
CA VAL A 105 12.71 -7.80 5.21
C VAL A 105 12.87 -7.90 6.73
N PRO A 106 14.09 -7.70 7.28
CA PRO A 106 14.30 -7.67 8.72
C PRO A 106 13.27 -6.77 9.39
N SER A 107 12.81 -7.19 10.58
CA SER A 107 11.77 -6.55 11.40
C SER A 107 12.06 -5.10 11.85
N THR A 108 13.07 -4.45 11.29
CA THR A 108 13.51 -3.11 11.65
C THR A 108 13.66 -2.24 10.40
N PHE A 109 12.58 -2.09 9.62
CA PHE A 109 12.46 -0.88 8.80
C PHE A 109 12.45 0.32 9.76
N ASN A 110 13.55 1.08 9.76
CA ASN A 110 13.72 2.16 10.71
C ASN A 110 13.10 3.44 10.16
N CYS A 111 11.92 3.73 10.67
CA CYS A 111 11.12 4.89 10.36
C CYS A 111 11.59 6.15 11.09
N THR A 112 11.47 7.31 10.44
CA THR A 112 11.76 8.61 11.07
C THR A 112 10.53 9.13 11.81
N LYS A 113 10.17 8.43 12.90
CA LYS A 113 8.93 8.67 13.64
C LYS A 113 8.89 10.06 14.31
N PRO A 114 7.87 10.89 14.04
CA PRO A 114 7.67 12.16 14.74
C PRO A 114 7.51 11.96 16.25
N GLN A 115 8.24 12.75 17.05
CA GLN A 115 8.20 12.67 18.51
C GLN A 115 7.24 13.69 19.14
N LYS A 116 6.99 14.81 18.45
CA LYS A 116 5.99 15.79 18.88
C LYS A 116 4.65 15.39 18.28
N LEU A 117 3.69 15.10 19.15
CA LEU A 117 2.37 14.61 18.79
C LEU A 117 1.30 15.65 19.09
N ALA A 118 0.13 15.47 18.49
CA ALA A 118 -1.02 16.33 18.69
C ALA A 118 -1.40 16.36 20.19
N GLN A 119 -1.52 17.56 20.75
CA GLN A 119 -2.00 17.73 22.12
C GLN A 119 -3.51 17.54 22.17
N ASN A 120 -4.01 17.02 23.30
CA ASN A 120 -5.44 16.78 23.56
C ASN A 120 -6.15 15.85 22.55
N PHE A 121 -5.39 15.15 21.70
CA PHE A 121 -5.96 14.13 20.83
C PHE A 121 -6.47 12.96 21.67
N THR A 122 -7.71 12.56 21.42
CA THR A 122 -8.27 11.30 21.92
C THR A 122 -8.60 10.41 20.74
N PHE A 123 -8.48 9.10 20.92
CA PHE A 123 -8.67 8.15 19.82
C PHE A 123 -10.09 8.23 19.22
N ASP A 124 -11.10 8.52 20.03
CA ASP A 124 -12.48 8.74 19.58
C ASP A 124 -12.64 9.91 18.58
N MET A 125 -11.69 10.84 18.52
CA MET A 125 -11.69 11.90 17.51
C MET A 125 -11.51 11.36 16.09
N LEU A 126 -11.03 10.13 15.91
CA LEU A 126 -10.97 9.50 14.59
C LEU A 126 -12.35 9.16 14.03
N LYS A 127 -13.35 8.94 14.90
CA LYS A 127 -14.69 8.47 14.52
C LYS A 127 -15.26 9.22 13.32
N GLY A 128 -15.86 8.49 12.38
CA GLY A 128 -16.47 9.04 11.18
C GLY A 128 -15.47 9.17 10.03
N ARG A 129 -15.85 9.96 9.01
CA ARG A 129 -15.10 10.06 7.76
C ARG A 129 -14.03 11.15 7.81
N TRP A 130 -12.90 10.86 7.18
CA TRP A 130 -11.77 11.75 6.95
C TRP A 130 -11.30 11.62 5.49
N TYR A 131 -11.18 12.74 4.79
CA TYR A 131 -10.68 12.78 3.42
C TYR A 131 -9.19 13.08 3.42
N GLY A 132 -8.40 12.27 2.70
CA GLY A 132 -6.97 12.54 2.50
C GLY A 132 -6.81 13.71 1.53
N VAL A 133 -6.27 14.83 2.00
CA VAL A 133 -6.14 16.05 1.19
C VAL A 133 -4.69 16.37 0.82
N ARG A 134 -3.71 15.84 1.57
CA ARG A 134 -2.29 15.84 1.18
C ARG A 134 -1.61 14.55 1.57
N GLY A 135 -0.70 14.05 0.74
CA GLY A 135 0.02 12.80 0.97
C GLY A 135 1.49 12.83 0.59
N ARG A 136 2.35 12.24 1.44
CA ARG A 136 3.81 12.24 1.23
C ARG A 136 4.29 11.10 0.35
N ASN A 137 3.65 9.93 0.44
CA ASN A 137 4.13 8.68 -0.12
C ASN A 137 3.27 8.27 -1.34
N PRO A 138 3.66 8.62 -2.58
CA PRO A 138 2.75 8.50 -3.71
C PRO A 138 2.17 7.13 -4.02
N PRO A 139 2.93 6.03 -3.89
CA PRO A 139 2.38 4.68 -4.03
C PRO A 139 1.25 4.32 -3.06
N GLN A 140 1.08 5.04 -1.95
CA GLN A 140 0.07 4.74 -0.93
C GLN A 140 -0.97 5.87 -0.80
N ASP A 141 -0.54 7.12 -0.96
CA ASP A 141 -1.30 8.27 -0.48
C ASP A 141 -2.04 9.06 -1.58
N CYS A 142 -1.65 8.90 -2.85
CA CYS A 142 -1.93 9.87 -3.91
C CYS A 142 -3.01 9.42 -4.90
N TYR A 143 -4.10 8.86 -4.39
CA TYR A 143 -5.19 8.35 -5.20
C TYR A 143 -6.43 9.25 -5.12
N PRO A 144 -7.19 9.47 -6.20
CA PRO A 144 -8.47 10.18 -6.10
C PRO A 144 -9.42 9.48 -5.13
N CYS A 145 -10.33 10.25 -4.52
CA CYS A 145 -11.30 9.75 -3.55
C CYS A 145 -10.72 9.01 -2.34
N TYR A 146 -9.47 9.32 -1.98
CA TYR A 146 -8.82 8.75 -0.81
C TYR A 146 -9.51 9.20 0.48
N SER A 147 -10.13 8.27 1.21
CA SER A 147 -10.80 8.58 2.47
C SER A 147 -10.79 7.41 3.43
N TYR A 148 -10.76 7.73 4.72
CA TYR A 148 -10.88 6.77 5.82
C TYR A 148 -12.22 6.96 6.50
N LEU A 149 -12.95 5.87 6.75
CA LEU A 149 -14.14 5.84 7.58
C LEU A 149 -13.87 4.99 8.81
N TYR A 150 -13.87 5.62 9.99
CA TYR A 150 -13.67 4.96 11.26
C TYR A 150 -15.03 4.67 11.93
N VAL A 151 -15.31 3.38 12.15
CA VAL A 151 -16.51 2.91 12.86
C VAL A 151 -16.08 2.13 14.12
N PRO A 152 -16.67 2.37 15.30
CA PRO A 152 -16.34 1.59 16.50
C PRO A 152 -16.55 0.09 16.26
N ASP A 153 -15.57 -0.72 16.65
CA ASP A 153 -15.67 -2.17 16.58
C ASP A 153 -16.43 -2.70 17.81
N THR A 154 -17.66 -3.17 17.60
CA THR A 154 -18.51 -3.70 18.68
C THR A 154 -18.17 -5.12 19.08
N THR A 155 -17.25 -5.78 18.37
CA THR A 155 -16.83 -7.17 18.61
C THR A 155 -15.52 -7.28 19.40
N ARG A 156 -14.84 -6.16 19.61
CA ARG A 156 -13.54 -6.05 20.27
C ARG A 156 -13.59 -5.15 21.50
N PRO A 157 -12.50 -5.05 22.31
CA PRO A 157 -12.47 -4.17 23.47
C PRO A 157 -12.98 -2.76 23.15
N LYS A 158 -13.69 -2.17 24.12
CA LYS A 158 -14.27 -0.84 23.96
C LYS A 158 -13.16 0.18 23.70
N GLY A 159 -13.18 0.79 22.52
CA GLY A 159 -12.19 1.78 22.09
C GLY A 159 -11.55 1.45 20.74
N ASP A 160 -11.67 0.22 20.26
CA ASP A 160 -11.13 -0.18 18.95
C ASP A 160 -12.05 0.29 17.80
N TYR A 161 -11.46 0.53 16.64
CA TYR A 161 -12.17 0.93 15.43
C TYR A 161 -11.85 -0.02 14.27
N VAL A 162 -12.83 -0.20 13.40
CA VAL A 162 -12.58 -0.65 12.02
C VAL A 162 -12.45 0.60 11.17
N MET A 163 -11.30 0.76 10.51
CA MET A 163 -11.07 1.77 9.49
C MET A 163 -11.28 1.16 8.11
N THR A 164 -12.20 1.74 7.35
CA THR A 164 -12.35 1.45 5.93
C THR A 164 -11.63 2.53 5.13
N ASN A 165 -10.56 2.14 4.44
CA ASN A 165 -9.90 2.94 3.42
C ASN A 165 -10.62 2.75 2.07
N THR A 166 -10.97 3.85 1.42
CA THR A 166 -11.53 3.87 0.07
C THR A 166 -10.71 4.79 -0.82
N PHE A 167 -10.43 4.36 -2.05
CA PHE A 167 -9.79 5.21 -3.06
C PHE A 167 -10.02 4.69 -4.48
N ASP A 168 -9.81 5.55 -5.47
CA ASP A 168 -9.83 5.19 -6.88
C ASP A 168 -8.44 4.87 -7.40
N PHE A 169 -8.30 3.70 -8.00
CA PHE A 169 -7.06 3.28 -8.61
C PHE A 169 -7.20 3.29 -10.13
N LYS A 170 -6.35 4.06 -10.82
CA LYS A 170 -6.23 4.00 -12.28
C LYS A 170 -5.33 2.83 -12.65
N THR A 171 -5.91 1.78 -13.22
CA THR A 171 -5.18 0.58 -13.61
C THR A 171 -4.20 0.88 -14.75
N LEU A 172 -3.21 0.01 -14.91
CA LEU A 172 -2.26 0.04 -16.02
C LEU A 172 -2.93 -0.17 -17.39
N THR A 173 -4.13 -0.75 -17.41
CA THR A 173 -4.99 -0.89 -18.61
C THR A 173 -5.82 0.37 -18.90
N GLY A 174 -5.79 1.38 -18.02
CA GLY A 174 -6.53 2.61 -18.18
C GLY A 174 -7.97 2.56 -17.67
N GLU A 175 -8.37 1.52 -16.95
CA GLU A 175 -9.65 1.45 -16.25
C GLU A 175 -9.54 2.10 -14.87
N THR A 176 -10.67 2.49 -14.28
CA THR A 176 -10.70 2.97 -12.90
C THR A 176 -11.34 1.90 -12.04
N ARG A 177 -10.63 1.44 -11.01
CA ARG A 177 -11.14 0.53 -9.99
C ARG A 177 -11.42 1.28 -8.70
N HIS A 178 -12.48 0.89 -8.00
CA HIS A 178 -12.87 1.44 -6.70
C HIS A 178 -12.40 0.49 -5.61
N ILE A 179 -11.33 0.86 -4.91
CA ILE A 179 -10.70 0.00 -3.92
C ILE A 179 -11.30 0.28 -2.54
N LYS A 180 -11.60 -0.78 -1.81
CA LYS A 180 -12.03 -0.74 -0.41
C LYS A 180 -11.18 -1.73 0.40
N ILE A 181 -10.47 -1.24 1.40
CA ILE A 181 -9.62 -2.06 2.28
C ILE A 181 -9.97 -1.74 3.73
N GLU A 182 -10.07 -2.77 4.56
CA GLU A 182 -10.38 -2.63 5.98
C GLU A 182 -9.16 -2.94 6.85
N PHE A 183 -8.99 -2.11 7.87
CA PHE A 183 -7.97 -2.25 8.90
C PHE A 183 -8.62 -2.20 10.28
N SER A 184 -7.99 -2.93 11.17
CA SER A 184 -8.24 -2.95 12.61
C SER A 184 -7.36 -1.92 13.29
N GLU A 185 -7.96 -0.96 14.00
CA GLU A 185 -7.26 0.19 14.59
C GLU A 185 -7.39 0.16 16.11
N GLU A 186 -6.25 0.07 16.80
CA GLU A 186 -6.18 -0.14 18.25
C GLU A 186 -5.31 0.93 18.91
N PRO A 187 -5.82 1.69 19.89
CA PRO A 187 -5.05 2.73 20.56
C PRO A 187 -3.95 2.13 21.44
N THR A 188 -2.84 2.85 21.60
CA THR A 188 -1.80 2.49 22.57
C THR A 188 -2.00 3.24 23.90
N ALA A 189 -1.07 3.05 24.84
CA ALA A 189 -1.04 3.84 26.08
C ALA A 189 -0.95 5.36 25.83
N ASN A 190 -0.39 5.79 24.70
CA ASN A 190 -0.49 7.16 24.24
C ASN A 190 -1.67 7.26 23.24
N PRO A 191 -2.73 8.03 23.52
CA PRO A 191 -3.90 8.09 22.65
C PRO A 191 -3.62 8.68 21.26
N ALA A 192 -2.53 9.43 21.10
CA ALA A 192 -2.08 9.95 19.80
C ALA A 192 -1.26 8.93 18.98
N ILE A 193 -1.07 7.71 19.49
CA ILE A 193 -0.39 6.62 18.81
C ILE A 193 -1.31 5.40 18.81
N TRP A 194 -1.49 4.79 17.65
CA TRP A 194 -2.31 3.59 17.51
C TRP A 194 -1.68 2.61 16.51
N LYS A 195 -2.15 1.37 16.54
CA LYS A 195 -1.72 0.32 15.63
C LYS A 195 -2.83 0.04 14.63
N ALA A 196 -2.48 0.02 13.35
CA ALA A 196 -3.34 -0.49 12.29
C ALA A 196 -2.87 -1.89 11.90
N THR A 197 -3.77 -2.87 11.94
CA THR A 197 -3.51 -4.24 11.47
C THR A 197 -4.48 -4.63 10.39
N GLY A 198 -4.01 -5.35 9.39
CA GLY A 198 -4.84 -5.73 8.25
C GLY A 198 -4.21 -6.85 7.45
N SER A 199 -4.79 -7.14 6.29
CA SER A 199 -4.20 -8.04 5.31
C SER A 199 -3.82 -7.27 4.05
N THR A 200 -2.77 -7.71 3.38
CA THR A 200 -2.34 -7.11 2.12
C THR A 200 -3.51 -7.11 1.13
N LEU A 201 -3.75 -5.99 0.44
CA LEU A 201 -4.90 -5.78 -0.46
C LEU A 201 -6.28 -5.90 0.22
N GLY A 202 -6.37 -5.97 1.55
CA GLY A 202 -7.63 -6.23 2.27
C GLY A 202 -8.14 -7.67 2.17
N VAL A 203 -7.33 -8.59 1.64
CA VAL A 203 -7.76 -9.98 1.40
C VAL A 203 -7.31 -10.89 2.55
N LYS A 204 -8.29 -11.45 3.27
CA LYS A 204 -8.03 -12.40 4.36
C LYS A 204 -7.20 -13.60 3.87
N GLY A 205 -6.15 -13.95 4.62
CA GLY A 205 -5.27 -15.06 4.29
C GLY A 205 -4.08 -14.68 3.41
N LEU A 206 -3.91 -13.40 3.08
CA LEU A 206 -2.66 -12.83 2.61
C LEU A 206 -1.77 -12.36 3.76
N SER A 207 -0.54 -11.95 3.44
CA SER A 207 0.41 -11.43 4.43
C SER A 207 -0.18 -10.28 5.24
N GLU A 208 0.11 -10.29 6.53
CA GLU A 208 -0.32 -9.27 7.46
C GLU A 208 0.32 -7.92 7.11
N VAL A 209 -0.47 -6.87 7.30
CA VAL A 209 -0.01 -5.49 7.33
C VAL A 209 -0.03 -5.06 8.79
N ASN A 210 1.09 -4.51 9.23
CA ASN A 210 1.25 -3.98 10.58
C ASN A 210 1.83 -2.58 10.48
N GLU A 211 1.08 -1.59 10.96
CA GLU A 211 1.44 -0.18 10.94
C GLU A 211 1.30 0.43 12.32
N GLU A 212 2.22 1.34 12.64
CA GLU A 212 2.07 2.29 13.72
C GLU A 212 1.70 3.64 13.11
N TRP A 213 0.61 4.21 13.60
CA TRP A 213 0.12 5.52 13.22
C TRP A 213 0.26 6.51 14.37
N ARG A 214 0.47 7.78 14.02
CA ARG A 214 0.71 8.88 14.96
C ARG A 214 -0.08 10.11 14.54
N ALA A 215 -0.84 10.70 15.44
CA ALA A 215 -1.42 12.03 15.27
C ALA A 215 -0.33 13.08 15.57
N VAL A 216 0.12 13.80 14.54
CA VAL A 216 1.20 14.80 14.61
C VAL A 216 0.63 16.18 14.97
N ALA A 217 -0.49 16.56 14.35
CA ALA A 217 -1.16 17.82 14.63
C ALA A 217 -2.67 17.66 14.42
N LEU A 218 -3.45 18.21 15.35
CA LEU A 218 -4.90 18.35 15.24
C LEU A 218 -5.20 19.84 15.25
N ALA A 219 -5.95 20.32 14.26
CA ALA A 219 -6.45 21.68 14.24
C ALA A 219 -7.99 21.62 14.13
N PRO A 220 -8.69 21.77 15.27
CA PRO A 220 -10.15 21.70 15.33
C PRO A 220 -10.79 23.01 14.84
N ASP A 221 -12.07 22.92 14.45
CA ASP A 221 -12.99 24.07 14.30
C ASP A 221 -12.53 25.14 13.30
N HIS A 222 -12.06 24.70 12.13
CA HIS A 222 -11.94 25.59 10.99
C HIS A 222 -13.25 25.63 10.18
N ALA A 223 -13.44 26.70 9.39
CA ALA A 223 -14.69 26.99 8.68
C ALA A 223 -15.27 25.82 7.84
N ASP A 224 -14.44 24.85 7.46
CA ASP A 224 -14.80 23.67 6.67
C ASP A 224 -14.58 22.33 7.43
N GLY A 225 -14.39 22.39 8.76
CA GLY A 225 -14.19 21.23 9.64
C GLY A 225 -12.74 20.98 10.07
N ASP A 226 -12.57 20.00 10.97
CA ASP A 226 -11.29 19.66 11.58
C ASP A 226 -10.27 19.14 10.57
N THR A 227 -8.99 19.35 10.87
CA THR A 227 -7.87 18.76 10.13
C THR A 227 -6.94 17.97 11.04
N LEU A 228 -6.41 16.87 10.53
CA LEU A 228 -5.55 15.95 11.26
C LEU A 228 -4.33 15.59 10.39
N LEU A 229 -3.15 16.05 10.80
CA LEU A 229 -1.89 15.60 10.23
C LEU A 229 -1.48 14.32 10.94
N THR A 230 -1.35 13.23 10.19
CA THR A 230 -0.91 11.93 10.70
C THR A 230 0.39 11.49 10.04
N TYR A 231 1.11 10.64 10.75
CA TYR A 231 2.27 9.91 10.24
C TYR A 231 2.03 8.42 10.41
N TYR A 232 2.49 7.61 9.45
CA TYR A 232 2.42 6.17 9.55
C TYR A 232 3.75 5.52 9.19
N CYS A 233 3.99 4.37 9.80
CA CYS A 233 5.18 3.56 9.63
C CYS A 233 4.78 2.10 9.71
N GLY A 234 5.13 1.30 8.70
CA GLY A 234 4.78 -0.11 8.74
C GLY A 234 5.50 -0.94 7.71
N THR A 235 5.06 -2.20 7.65
CA THR A 235 5.57 -3.19 6.73
C THR A 235 4.43 -3.98 6.13
N SER A 236 4.46 -4.23 4.82
CA SER A 236 3.52 -5.08 4.11
C SER A 236 4.28 -5.95 3.14
N MET A 237 3.93 -7.24 3.06
CA MET A 237 4.64 -8.24 2.25
C MET A 237 6.15 -8.16 2.46
N GLY A 238 6.66 -7.84 3.65
CA GLY A 238 8.11 -7.66 3.84
C GLY A 238 8.72 -6.49 3.08
N ILE A 239 7.98 -5.42 2.80
CA ILE A 239 8.52 -4.13 2.35
C ILE A 239 8.15 -3.09 3.40
N GLY A 240 9.15 -2.37 3.89
CA GLY A 240 8.97 -1.27 4.84
C GLY A 240 8.62 0.03 4.13
N TYR A 241 7.71 0.79 4.73
CA TYR A 241 7.30 2.08 4.22
C TYR A 241 6.89 3.02 5.36
N GLU A 242 7.00 4.32 5.10
CA GLU A 242 6.51 5.38 5.96
C GLU A 242 5.90 6.49 5.12
N GLY A 243 4.96 7.21 5.71
CA GLY A 243 4.31 8.34 5.06
C GLY A 243 3.74 9.33 6.05
N MET A 244 3.20 10.41 5.51
CA MET A 244 2.55 11.46 6.27
C MET A 244 1.37 11.96 5.45
N MET A 245 0.22 12.04 6.11
CA MET A 245 -1.05 12.34 5.48
C MET A 245 -1.74 13.48 6.22
N LEU A 246 -2.21 14.48 5.48
CA LEU A 246 -3.14 15.45 6.00
C LEU A 246 -4.55 15.00 5.66
N PHE A 247 -5.36 14.80 6.69
CA PHE A 247 -6.78 14.52 6.59
C PHE A 247 -7.61 15.76 6.92
N SER A 248 -8.80 15.85 6.32
CA SER A 248 -9.82 16.84 6.66
C SER A 248 -11.20 16.19 6.78
N ARG A 249 -12.07 16.76 7.60
CA ARG A 249 -13.49 16.40 7.64
C ARG A 249 -14.26 16.81 6.38
N SER A 250 -13.71 17.75 5.60
CA SER A 250 -14.25 18.18 4.31
C SER A 250 -13.39 17.67 3.15
N GLN A 251 -14.01 17.60 1.97
CA GLN A 251 -13.31 17.34 0.71
C GLN A 251 -12.44 18.52 0.28
N THR A 252 -12.65 19.69 0.89
CA THR A 252 -11.87 20.90 0.67
C THR A 252 -11.09 21.25 1.94
N LEU A 253 -9.98 21.96 1.76
CA LEU A 253 -9.09 22.32 2.85
C LEU A 253 -9.11 23.83 3.07
N SER A 254 -9.47 24.24 4.28
CA SER A 254 -9.39 25.64 4.70
C SER A 254 -7.93 26.11 4.83
N SER A 255 -7.70 27.41 4.64
CA SER A 255 -6.36 28.01 4.75
C SER A 255 -5.77 27.89 6.15
N GLY A 256 -6.59 27.97 7.20
CA GLY A 256 -6.17 27.86 8.60
C GLY A 256 -5.65 26.46 8.96
N GLY A 257 -6.43 25.42 8.65
CA GLY A 257 -6.04 24.03 8.91
C GLY A 257 -4.80 23.63 8.12
N TYR A 258 -4.68 24.08 6.86
CA TYR A 258 -3.47 23.88 6.06
C TYR A 258 -2.23 24.50 6.71
N LEU A 259 -2.31 25.75 7.17
CA LEU A 259 -1.16 26.44 7.76
C LEU A 259 -0.69 25.79 9.07
N ALA A 260 -1.63 25.35 9.91
CA ALA A 260 -1.32 24.62 11.13
C ALA A 260 -0.61 23.30 10.82
N ALA A 261 -1.15 22.51 9.88
CA ALA A 261 -0.53 21.26 9.43
C ALA A 261 0.85 21.49 8.80
N LYS A 262 1.01 22.54 7.97
CA LYS A 262 2.28 22.91 7.35
C LYS A 262 3.35 23.24 8.39
N THR A 263 2.98 24.01 9.41
CA THR A 263 3.89 24.36 10.52
C THR A 263 4.32 23.12 11.29
N ALA A 264 3.39 22.20 11.57
CA ALA A 264 3.70 20.96 12.26
C ALA A 264 4.58 20.01 11.42
N ALA A 265 4.31 19.88 10.12
CA ALA A 265 5.12 19.08 9.21
C ALA A 265 6.56 19.59 9.13
N LEU A 266 6.74 20.92 9.01
CA LEU A 266 8.06 21.56 8.94
C LEU A 266 8.88 21.35 10.22
N ALA A 267 8.24 21.31 11.39
CA ALA A 267 8.91 21.01 12.66
C ALA A 267 9.53 19.59 12.70
N HIS A 268 9.12 18.71 11.77
CA HIS A 268 9.65 17.37 11.59
C HIS A 268 10.45 17.20 10.29
N GLY A 269 10.81 18.30 9.62
CA GLY A 269 11.60 18.29 8.38
C GLY A 269 10.80 17.91 7.13
N TYR A 270 9.47 17.94 7.19
CA TYR A 270 8.61 17.67 6.05
C TYR A 270 8.05 18.96 5.45
N ASP A 271 8.07 19.06 4.13
CA ASP A 271 7.48 20.17 3.39
C ASP A 271 6.13 19.75 2.80
N LEU A 272 5.05 20.22 3.44
CA LEU A 272 3.68 19.88 3.05
C LEU A 272 3.32 20.36 1.64
N ASP A 273 4.00 21.40 1.11
CA ASP A 273 3.75 21.87 -0.26
C ASP A 273 4.24 20.85 -1.31
N LYS A 274 5.15 19.95 -0.94
CA LYS A 274 5.66 18.87 -1.81
C LYS A 274 4.81 17.61 -1.78
N PHE A 275 3.81 17.56 -0.91
CA PHE A 275 2.91 16.42 -0.83
C PHE A 275 1.97 16.46 -2.03
N CYS A 276 1.59 15.30 -2.53
CA CYS A 276 0.56 15.24 -3.55
C CYS A 276 -0.78 15.70 -2.97
N SER A 277 -1.72 16.02 -3.87
CA SER A 277 -3.07 16.42 -3.50
C SER A 277 -4.06 15.45 -4.16
N PRO A 278 -4.55 14.43 -3.44
CA PRO A 278 -5.65 13.59 -3.90
C PRO A 278 -6.85 14.42 -4.37
N ASP A 279 -7.41 14.08 -5.53
CA ASP A 279 -8.63 14.73 -6.02
C ASP A 279 -9.85 14.19 -5.27
N GLN A 280 -10.62 15.09 -4.66
CA GLN A 280 -11.80 14.78 -3.86
C GLN A 280 -13.12 15.26 -4.50
N ALA A 281 -13.06 15.96 -5.64
CA ALA A 281 -14.21 16.69 -6.20
C ALA A 281 -15.39 15.81 -6.64
N HIS A 282 -15.15 14.52 -6.92
CA HIS A 282 -16.14 13.61 -7.50
C HIS A 282 -16.52 12.45 -6.56
N CYS A 283 -16.20 12.57 -5.28
CA CYS A 283 -16.29 11.47 -4.33
C CYS A 283 -17.61 11.42 -3.56
N SER A 284 -18.36 12.53 -3.53
CA SER A 284 -19.65 12.68 -2.82
C SER A 284 -20.86 12.04 -3.53
N LYS A 285 -20.70 11.58 -4.77
CA LYS A 285 -21.77 10.91 -5.55
C LYS A 285 -21.80 9.38 -5.36
N ARG A 286 -21.21 8.88 -4.27
CA ARG A 286 -20.93 7.45 -4.05
C ARG A 286 -21.38 7.00 -2.68
#